data_AF-A0A3M1KMD8-F1
#
_entry.id   AF-A0A3M1KMD8-F1
#
_cell.length_a   1.000
_cell.length_b   1.000
_cell.length_c   1.000
_cell.angle_alpha   90.00
_cell.angle_beta   90.00
_cell.angle_gamma   90.00
#
_symmetry.space_group_name_H-M   'P 1'
#
loop_
_entity.id
_entity.type
_entity.pdbx_description
1 polymer ?
#
loop_
_entity_poly.entity_id
_entity_poly.type
_entity_poly.pdbx_seq_one_letter_code
_entity_poly.pdbx_strand_id
1 'polypeptide(L)'
;SHAALYIGRLHDVHNPFSRRRIQSWYDGQPDVQLIIESELGRGTVVRPLHAYERDHIRLSRPRELNWHDAQKVIDYAVSQLGTDYNVRQIVDLFRFLMPWAILPRRWRSTLFNYRPGAMTKTVCSTMIAEAFAQIQYPILPLVKKVSETGEIRLFRRNPKLCVPSDFDYSPYFDVIKYPYIDFSHSKMRYRLLPWSGKPGGLTAEENGFYLEESDLDPSRFE
;
A
#
# COMPACT_ATOMS: atom_id res chain seq x y z
N SER A 1 -2.41 9.50 0.10
CA SER A 1 -1.89 8.12 0.12
C SER A 1 -2.87 7.29 0.90
N HIS A 2 -3.26 6.15 0.37
CA HIS A 2 -4.34 5.31 0.89
C HIS A 2 -3.88 3.86 0.72
N ALA A 3 -4.44 2.94 1.49
CA ALA A 3 -4.15 1.52 1.39
C ALA A 3 -5.47 0.74 1.36
N ALA A 4 -5.55 -0.21 0.45
CA ALA A 4 -6.68 -1.12 0.33
C ALA A 4 -6.15 -2.55 0.26
N LEU A 5 -6.89 -3.49 0.84
CA LEU A 5 -6.57 -4.92 0.78
C LEU A 5 -7.28 -5.52 -0.44
N TYR A 6 -6.51 -6.01 -1.40
CA TYR A 6 -7.04 -6.83 -2.49
C TYR A 6 -7.43 -8.22 -1.99
N ILE A 7 -8.66 -8.66 -2.26
CA ILE A 7 -9.20 -9.94 -1.76
C ILE A 7 -9.54 -10.94 -2.87
N GLY A 8 -9.20 -10.63 -4.13
CA GLY A 8 -9.59 -11.46 -5.27
C GLY A 8 -11.04 -11.23 -5.67
N ARG A 9 -11.66 -12.25 -6.28
CA ARG A 9 -13.09 -12.28 -6.60
C ARG A 9 -13.87 -12.91 -5.46
N LEU A 10 -15.20 -12.83 -5.52
CA LEU A 10 -16.05 -13.39 -4.46
C LEU A 10 -15.83 -14.90 -4.25
N HIS A 11 -15.56 -15.67 -5.31
CA HIS A 11 -15.31 -17.10 -5.21
C HIS A 11 -13.92 -17.47 -4.66
N ASP A 12 -12.96 -16.53 -4.67
CA ASP A 12 -11.62 -16.73 -4.11
C ASP A 12 -11.62 -16.68 -2.57
N VAL A 13 -12.68 -16.10 -1.99
CA VAL A 13 -12.90 -16.09 -0.54
C VAL A 13 -13.43 -17.45 -0.11
N HIS A 14 -12.63 -18.19 0.66
CA HIS A 14 -12.91 -19.57 1.03
C HIS A 14 -14.09 -19.69 2.01
N ASN A 15 -14.12 -18.84 3.02
CA ASN A 15 -15.10 -18.91 4.09
C ASN A 15 -16.51 -18.50 3.59
N PRO A 16 -17.51 -19.39 3.68
CA PRO A 16 -18.86 -19.10 3.20
C PRO A 16 -19.57 -18.00 4.01
N PHE A 17 -19.21 -17.79 5.28
CA PHE A 17 -19.74 -16.68 6.07
C PHE A 17 -19.16 -15.35 5.58
N SER A 18 -17.86 -15.31 5.30
CA SER A 18 -17.20 -14.13 4.74
C SER A 18 -17.78 -13.77 3.37
N ARG A 19 -18.01 -14.76 2.48
CA ARG A 19 -18.69 -14.53 1.20
C ARG A 19 -20.08 -13.91 1.37
N ARG A 20 -20.92 -14.49 2.24
CA ARG A 20 -22.27 -13.95 2.51
C ARG A 20 -22.23 -12.52 3.06
N ARG A 21 -21.26 -12.24 3.93
CA ARG A 21 -21.06 -10.90 4.46
C ARG A 21 -20.62 -9.94 3.35
N ILE A 22 -19.69 -10.32 2.47
CA ILE A 22 -19.33 -9.48 1.33
C ILE A 22 -20.57 -9.20 0.46
N GLN A 23 -21.39 -10.20 0.16
CA GLN A 23 -22.61 -10.05 -0.64
C GLN A 23 -23.66 -9.13 0.01
N SER A 24 -23.72 -9.04 1.34
CA SER A 24 -24.63 -8.10 2.01
C SER A 24 -24.15 -6.65 1.93
N TRP A 25 -22.87 -6.43 1.59
CA TRP A 25 -22.23 -5.11 1.49
C TRP A 25 -21.85 -4.73 0.05
N TYR A 26 -21.97 -5.65 -0.91
CA TYR A 26 -21.65 -5.45 -2.32
C TYR A 26 -22.68 -6.15 -3.21
N ASP A 27 -23.34 -5.38 -4.06
CA ASP A 27 -24.43 -5.79 -4.96
C ASP A 27 -23.97 -6.02 -6.42
N GLY A 28 -22.66 -5.93 -6.69
CA GLY A 28 -22.12 -6.12 -8.03
C GLY A 28 -21.88 -7.58 -8.42
N GLN A 29 -21.33 -7.77 -9.63
CA GLN A 29 -21.12 -9.10 -10.21
C GLN A 29 -20.05 -9.90 -9.43
N PRO A 30 -20.24 -11.22 -9.24
CA PRO A 30 -19.38 -12.05 -8.38
C PRO A 30 -17.98 -12.34 -8.97
N ASP A 31 -17.80 -12.13 -10.27
CA ASP A 31 -16.54 -12.30 -11.02
C ASP A 31 -15.66 -11.04 -11.01
N VAL A 32 -16.17 -9.95 -10.44
CA VAL A 32 -15.43 -8.69 -10.28
C VAL A 32 -14.37 -8.85 -9.19
N GLN A 33 -13.21 -8.26 -9.45
CA GLN A 33 -12.12 -8.15 -8.50
C GLN A 33 -12.47 -7.13 -7.41
N LEU A 34 -12.29 -7.51 -6.15
CA LEU A 34 -12.71 -6.75 -4.99
C LEU A 34 -11.53 -6.31 -4.13
N ILE A 35 -11.75 -5.18 -3.47
CA ILE A 35 -10.88 -4.64 -2.42
C ILE A 35 -11.70 -4.37 -1.16
N ILE A 36 -11.05 -4.45 0.00
CA ILE A 36 -11.57 -3.98 1.27
C ILE A 36 -10.70 -2.83 1.76
N GLU A 37 -11.35 -1.74 2.16
CA GLU A 37 -10.66 -0.54 2.62
C GLU A 37 -11.46 0.16 3.71
N SER A 38 -10.75 0.89 4.58
CA SER A 38 -11.39 1.74 5.59
C SER A 38 -11.25 3.21 5.19
N GLU A 39 -12.39 3.89 5.11
CA GLU A 39 -12.48 5.30 4.72
C GLU A 39 -13.09 6.14 5.84
N LEU A 40 -12.52 7.32 6.06
CA LEU A 40 -13.01 8.26 7.05
C LEU A 40 -14.45 8.67 6.71
N GLY A 41 -15.38 8.45 7.64
CA GLY A 41 -16.80 8.79 7.48
C GLY A 41 -17.65 7.77 6.74
N ARG A 42 -17.04 6.72 6.15
CA ARG A 42 -17.77 5.57 5.58
C ARG A 42 -17.53 4.25 6.33
N GLY A 43 -16.52 4.21 7.20
CA GLY A 43 -16.12 2.98 7.88
C GLY A 43 -15.39 2.05 6.92
N THR A 44 -15.39 0.75 7.22
CA THR A 44 -14.79 -0.26 6.34
C THR A 44 -15.81 -0.72 5.29
N VAL A 45 -15.42 -0.63 4.03
CA VAL A 45 -16.27 -0.92 2.88
C VAL A 45 -15.59 -1.92 1.95
N VAL A 46 -16.39 -2.62 1.15
CA VAL A 46 -15.94 -3.44 0.03
C VAL A 46 -16.28 -2.72 -1.27
N ARG A 47 -15.35 -2.70 -2.22
CA ARG A 47 -15.50 -1.99 -3.49
C ARG A 47 -14.88 -2.80 -4.63
N PRO A 48 -15.30 -2.59 -5.88
CA PRO A 48 -14.61 -3.19 -7.01
C PRO A 48 -13.25 -2.51 -7.23
N LEU A 49 -12.24 -3.26 -7.66
CA LEU A 49 -10.89 -2.75 -7.90
C LEU A 49 -10.87 -1.60 -8.93
N HIS A 50 -11.76 -1.63 -9.93
CA HIS A 50 -11.87 -0.57 -10.94
C HIS A 50 -12.26 0.79 -10.35
N ALA A 51 -12.68 0.87 -9.08
CA ALA A 51 -12.85 2.15 -8.39
C ALA A 51 -11.57 3.00 -8.37
N TYR A 52 -10.40 2.37 -8.56
CA TYR A 52 -9.08 3.02 -8.63
C TYR A 52 -8.47 3.00 -10.04
N GLU A 53 -9.24 2.78 -11.10
CA GLU A 53 -8.73 2.67 -12.48
C GLU A 53 -7.91 3.90 -12.93
N ARG A 54 -8.25 5.09 -12.42
CA ARG A 54 -7.60 6.36 -12.78
C ARG A 54 -6.58 6.82 -11.74
N ASP A 55 -6.31 6.01 -10.72
CA ASP A 55 -5.39 6.34 -9.65
C ASP A 55 -4.01 5.70 -9.87
N HIS A 56 -2.97 6.37 -9.36
CA HIS A 56 -1.64 5.78 -9.29
C HIS A 56 -1.58 4.79 -8.13
N ILE A 57 -1.64 3.50 -8.46
CA ILE A 57 -1.59 2.41 -7.49
C ILE A 57 -0.18 1.83 -7.41
N ARG A 58 0.25 1.52 -6.19
CA ARG A 58 1.42 0.67 -5.92
C ARG A 58 0.93 -0.67 -5.38
N LEU A 59 1.46 -1.76 -5.91
CA LEU A 59 1.14 -3.10 -5.46
C LEU A 59 2.20 -3.57 -4.47
N SER A 60 1.79 -3.74 -3.21
CA SER A 60 2.61 -4.30 -2.15
C SER A 60 2.11 -5.73 -1.86
N ARG A 61 2.97 -6.73 -2.08
CA ARG A 61 2.64 -8.15 -1.93
C ARG A 61 3.40 -8.75 -0.76
N PRO A 62 2.74 -9.38 0.22
CA PRO A 62 3.44 -10.06 1.31
C PRO A 62 4.23 -11.25 0.76
N ARG A 63 5.50 -11.37 1.17
CA ARG A 63 6.41 -12.48 0.84
C ARG A 63 6.03 -13.72 1.63
N GLU A 64 6.09 -14.87 0.97
CA GLU A 64 5.93 -16.20 1.59
C GLU A 64 4.62 -16.39 2.39
N LEU A 65 3.60 -15.56 2.12
CA LEU A 65 2.29 -15.72 2.74
C LEU A 65 1.59 -16.95 2.15
N ASN A 66 1.37 -17.97 2.99
CA ASN A 66 0.66 -19.16 2.56
C ASN A 66 -0.85 -18.88 2.39
N TRP A 67 -1.54 -19.77 1.68
CA TRP A 67 -2.95 -19.61 1.35
C TRP A 67 -3.86 -19.57 2.59
N HIS A 68 -3.61 -20.39 3.61
CA HIS A 68 -4.44 -20.41 4.82
C HIS A 68 -4.37 -19.08 5.58
N ASP A 69 -3.18 -18.52 5.71
CA ASP A 69 -2.99 -17.24 6.39
C ASP A 69 -3.54 -16.08 5.55
N ALA A 70 -3.44 -16.14 4.23
CA ALA A 70 -4.13 -15.18 3.35
C ALA A 70 -5.65 -15.20 3.57
N GLN A 71 -6.27 -16.37 3.70
CA GLN A 71 -7.70 -16.47 3.99
C GLN A 71 -8.06 -15.92 5.38
N LYS A 72 -7.22 -16.13 6.41
CA LYS A 72 -7.44 -15.50 7.74
C LYS A 72 -7.37 -13.97 7.69
N VAL A 73 -6.43 -13.42 6.90
CA VAL A 73 -6.31 -11.97 6.69
C VAL A 73 -7.57 -11.43 6.01
N ILE A 74 -8.06 -12.11 4.96
CA ILE A 74 -9.31 -11.76 4.29
C ILE A 74 -10.50 -11.83 5.27
N ASP A 75 -10.63 -12.93 6.01
CA ASP A 75 -11.71 -13.13 6.98
C ASP A 75 -11.73 -12.04 8.05
N TYR A 76 -10.57 -11.63 8.55
CA TYR A 76 -10.48 -10.50 9.48
C TYR A 76 -10.95 -9.20 8.82
N ALA A 77 -10.45 -8.88 7.62
CA ALA A 77 -10.84 -7.65 6.92
C ALA A 77 -12.35 -7.60 6.64
N VAL A 78 -12.94 -8.73 6.22
CA VAL A 78 -14.38 -8.89 6.04
C VAL A 78 -15.13 -8.72 7.36
N SER A 79 -14.56 -9.21 8.48
CA SER A 79 -15.15 -9.06 9.81
C SER A 79 -15.28 -7.58 10.25
N GLN A 80 -14.49 -6.69 9.64
CA GLN A 80 -14.51 -5.25 9.92
C GLN A 80 -15.46 -4.46 9.02
N LEU A 81 -16.13 -5.08 8.05
CA LEU A 81 -17.10 -4.38 7.19
C LEU A 81 -18.20 -3.72 8.02
N GLY A 82 -18.42 -2.42 7.78
CA GLY A 82 -19.38 -1.60 8.52
C GLY A 82 -18.87 -1.05 9.85
N THR A 83 -17.66 -1.41 10.30
CA THR A 83 -17.10 -0.85 11.53
C THR A 83 -16.67 0.59 11.30
N ASP A 84 -17.20 1.50 12.12
CA ASP A 84 -16.70 2.86 12.21
C ASP A 84 -15.47 2.92 13.12
N TYR A 85 -14.38 3.47 12.60
CA TYR A 85 -13.18 3.68 13.40
C TYR A 85 -13.28 4.98 14.21
N ASN A 86 -12.98 4.90 15.51
CA ASN A 86 -12.82 6.09 16.35
C ASN A 86 -11.53 6.83 15.97
N VAL A 87 -11.64 7.68 14.97
CA VAL A 87 -10.52 8.43 14.41
C VAL A 87 -9.88 9.37 15.41
N ARG A 88 -10.63 9.87 16.41
CA ARG A 88 -10.05 10.71 17.48
C ARG A 88 -9.03 9.91 18.28
N GLN A 89 -9.38 8.68 18.69
CA GLN A 89 -8.48 7.82 19.44
C GLN A 89 -7.20 7.49 18.65
N ILE A 90 -7.31 7.22 17.35
CA ILE A 90 -6.15 6.92 16.49
C ILE A 90 -5.24 8.14 16.36
N VAL A 91 -5.80 9.33 16.18
CA VAL A 91 -5.04 10.58 16.09
C VAL A 91 -4.35 10.91 17.40
N ASP A 92 -5.04 10.80 18.52
CA ASP A 92 -4.47 11.09 19.82
C ASP A 92 -3.30 10.17 20.14
N LEU A 93 -3.42 8.89 19.80
CA LEU A 93 -2.35 7.92 19.95
C LEU A 93 -1.12 8.29 19.08
N PHE A 94 -1.35 8.62 17.81
CA PHE A 94 -0.28 9.03 16.89
C PHE A 94 0.41 10.32 17.37
N ARG A 95 -0.36 11.30 17.84
CA ARG A 95 0.16 12.56 18.38
C ARG A 95 1.03 12.35 19.61
N PHE A 96 0.65 11.44 20.51
CA PHE A 96 1.41 11.16 21.73
C PHE A 96 2.75 10.46 21.44
N LEU A 97 2.81 9.62 20.42
CA LEU A 97 3.99 8.78 20.13
C LEU A 97 4.95 9.38 19.12
N MET A 98 4.55 10.44 18.40
CA MET A 98 5.42 11.14 17.48
C MET A 98 6.15 12.31 18.17
N PRO A 99 7.48 12.45 18.00
CA PRO A 99 8.21 13.60 18.49
C PRO A 99 7.58 14.90 17.99
N TRP A 100 7.35 15.87 18.88
CA TRP A 100 6.72 17.15 18.55
C TRP A 100 7.44 17.91 17.42
N ALA A 101 8.74 17.64 17.22
CA ALA A 101 9.54 18.18 16.12
C ALA A 101 9.09 17.71 14.72
N ILE A 102 8.53 16.50 14.62
CA ILE A 102 8.08 15.88 13.35
C ILE A 102 6.61 16.22 13.07
N LEU A 103 5.83 16.54 14.11
CA LEU A 103 4.42 16.93 13.98
C LEU A 103 4.28 18.37 13.47
N PRO A 104 3.52 18.61 12.37
CA PRO A 104 3.23 19.95 11.88
C PRO A 104 2.68 20.84 13.01
N ARG A 105 3.13 22.11 13.11
CA ARG A 105 2.67 23.04 14.18
C ARG A 105 1.14 23.14 14.25
N ARG A 106 0.49 23.04 13.09
CA ARG A 106 -0.96 22.99 12.87
C ARG A 106 -1.65 21.68 13.28
N TRP A 107 -1.00 20.75 13.97
CA TRP A 107 -1.61 19.54 14.55
C TRP A 107 -1.50 19.56 16.08
N ARG A 108 -0.83 20.58 16.65
CA ARG A 108 -0.53 20.68 18.07
C ARG A 108 -1.69 21.22 18.91
N SER A 109 -2.71 21.82 18.28
CA SER A 109 -3.94 22.25 18.96
C SER A 109 -5.14 21.41 18.53
N THR A 110 -6.06 21.18 19.45
CA THR A 110 -7.19 20.25 19.34
C THR A 110 -8.38 20.81 18.53
N LEU A 111 -8.16 21.85 17.70
CA LEU A 111 -9.23 22.56 16.99
C LEU A 111 -9.02 22.61 15.47
N PHE A 112 -8.41 21.58 14.88
CA PHE A 112 -8.12 21.62 13.45
C PHE A 112 -9.28 21.16 12.57
N ASN A 113 -9.77 22.16 11.84
CA ASN A 113 -10.51 22.08 10.58
C ASN A 113 -10.19 20.83 9.76
N TYR A 114 -11.27 20.13 9.45
CA TYR A 114 -11.40 18.93 8.63
C TYR A 114 -10.52 18.97 7.37
N ARG A 115 -9.40 18.24 7.40
CA ARG A 115 -8.64 17.87 6.17
C ARG A 115 -8.36 16.37 6.18
N PRO A 116 -8.96 15.59 5.27
CA PRO A 116 -8.96 14.12 5.30
C PRO A 116 -7.58 13.47 5.02
N GLY A 117 -6.63 14.21 4.44
CA GLY A 117 -5.47 13.62 3.78
C GLY A 117 -4.50 12.80 4.64
N ALA A 118 -4.41 13.02 5.95
CA ALA A 118 -3.57 12.21 6.86
C ALA A 118 -4.38 11.29 7.77
N MET A 119 -5.60 11.70 8.10
CA MET A 119 -6.60 10.93 8.85
C MET A 119 -6.96 9.64 8.12
N THR A 120 -7.24 9.74 6.82
CA THR A 120 -7.54 8.60 5.95
C THR A 120 -6.35 7.64 5.88
N LYS A 121 -5.10 8.15 5.90
CA LYS A 121 -3.89 7.30 5.85
C LYS A 121 -3.84 6.31 7.00
N THR A 122 -4.07 6.78 8.22
CA THR A 122 -3.94 5.93 9.41
C THR A 122 -5.10 4.96 9.53
N VAL A 123 -6.32 5.38 9.19
CA VAL A 123 -7.51 4.50 9.27
C VAL A 123 -7.41 3.33 8.29
N CYS A 124 -7.12 3.61 7.01
CA CYS A 124 -7.06 2.57 5.97
C CYS A 124 -5.98 1.51 6.24
N SER A 125 -4.81 1.92 6.74
CA SER A 125 -3.70 1.02 7.06
C SER A 125 -3.87 0.30 8.40
N THR A 126 -4.61 0.87 9.36
CA THR A 126 -4.88 0.21 10.65
C THR A 126 -5.61 -1.10 10.46
N MET A 127 -6.71 -1.12 9.68
CA MET A 127 -7.48 -2.35 9.43
C MET A 127 -6.61 -3.44 8.81
N ILE A 128 -5.81 -3.08 7.79
CA ILE A 128 -4.90 -4.02 7.12
C ILE A 128 -3.83 -4.52 8.11
N ALA A 129 -3.25 -3.63 8.91
CA ALA A 129 -2.27 -4.00 9.92
C ALA A 129 -2.83 -4.90 11.01
N GLU A 130 -4.09 -4.71 11.41
CA GLU A 130 -4.82 -5.58 12.33
C GLU A 130 -5.21 -6.94 11.71
N ALA A 131 -5.31 -7.03 10.38
CA ALA A 131 -5.53 -8.28 9.67
C ALA A 131 -4.26 -9.15 9.66
N PHE A 132 -3.12 -8.61 9.20
CA PHE A 132 -1.82 -9.32 9.21
C PHE A 132 -1.35 -9.69 10.62
N ALA A 133 -1.73 -8.86 11.57
CA ALA A 133 -1.60 -9.12 12.98
C ALA A 133 -2.22 -10.43 13.48
N GLN A 134 -3.37 -10.86 12.92
CA GLN A 134 -4.04 -12.10 13.34
C GLN A 134 -3.20 -13.34 13.06
N ILE A 135 -2.35 -13.26 12.05
CA ILE A 135 -1.45 -14.34 11.61
C ILE A 135 0.00 -14.08 12.05
N GLN A 136 0.22 -13.11 12.95
CA GLN A 136 1.55 -12.70 13.41
C GLN A 136 2.53 -12.31 12.29
N TYR A 137 2.01 -11.85 11.15
CA TYR A 137 2.83 -11.49 10.00
C TYR A 137 3.50 -10.11 10.24
N PRO A 138 4.82 -10.00 10.08
CA PRO A 138 5.54 -8.77 10.36
C PRO A 138 5.39 -7.76 9.22
N ILE A 139 4.74 -6.61 9.48
CA ILE A 139 4.78 -5.48 8.55
C ILE A 139 6.10 -4.73 8.76
N LEU A 140 6.30 -4.10 9.91
CA LEU A 140 7.56 -3.43 10.22
C LEU A 140 7.90 -3.70 11.69
N PRO A 141 8.48 -4.86 12.05
CA PRO A 141 8.71 -5.22 13.44
C PRO A 141 9.82 -4.35 14.05
N LEU A 142 9.72 -4.08 15.35
CA LEU A 142 10.83 -3.51 16.09
C LEU A 142 11.85 -4.62 16.39
N VAL A 143 13.05 -4.49 15.83
CA VAL A 143 14.15 -5.42 16.05
C VAL A 143 14.97 -4.94 17.25
N LYS A 144 15.06 -5.75 18.31
CA LYS A 144 15.99 -5.50 19.42
C LYS A 144 17.06 -6.59 19.45
N LYS A 145 18.31 -6.19 19.59
CA LYS A 145 19.43 -7.09 19.88
C LYS A 145 19.63 -7.13 21.38
N VAL A 146 19.61 -8.32 21.97
CA VAL A 146 19.96 -8.50 23.38
C VAL A 146 21.48 -8.44 23.49
N SER A 147 21.99 -7.45 24.21
CA SER A 147 23.42 -7.11 24.27
C SER A 147 24.31 -8.22 24.82
N GLU A 148 23.78 -9.10 25.67
CA GLU A 148 24.55 -10.14 26.35
C GLU A 148 24.63 -11.46 25.57
N THR A 149 23.61 -11.81 24.79
CA THR A 149 23.52 -13.10 24.08
C THR A 149 23.60 -12.96 22.56
N GLY A 150 23.49 -11.74 22.03
CA GLY A 150 23.38 -11.49 20.59
C GLY A 150 22.03 -11.91 19.99
N GLU A 151 21.08 -12.37 20.82
CA GLU A 151 19.76 -12.82 20.39
C GLU A 151 18.96 -11.66 19.75
N ILE A 152 18.34 -11.92 18.59
CA ILE A 152 17.45 -10.97 17.92
C ILE A 152 16.01 -11.26 18.33
N ARG A 153 15.36 -10.28 18.96
CA ARG A 153 13.93 -10.34 19.28
C ARG A 153 13.14 -9.37 18.42
N LEU A 154 12.10 -9.89 17.79
CA LEU A 154 11.14 -9.13 16.99
C LEU A 154 9.92 -8.79 17.84
N PHE A 155 9.61 -7.50 17.93
CA PHE A 155 8.42 -7.02 18.62
C PHE A 155 7.44 -6.46 17.60
N ARG A 156 6.19 -6.91 17.70
CA ARG A 156 5.12 -6.37 16.88
C ARG A 156 4.84 -4.92 17.29
N ARG A 157 4.72 -4.03 16.30
CA ARG A 157 4.32 -2.63 16.51
C ARG A 157 2.80 -2.53 16.64
N ASN A 158 2.33 -1.48 17.30
CA ASN A 158 0.91 -1.21 17.45
C ASN A 158 0.28 -0.97 16.05
N PRO A 159 -0.70 -1.78 15.61
CA PRO A 159 -1.33 -1.63 14.29
C PRO A 159 -1.93 -0.25 14.04
N LYS A 160 -2.44 0.43 15.08
CA LYS A 160 -3.04 1.77 14.99
C LYS A 160 -2.04 2.87 14.60
N LEU A 161 -0.75 2.55 14.64
CA LEU A 161 0.34 3.45 14.25
C LEU A 161 0.93 3.09 12.89
N CYS A 162 0.43 2.03 12.26
CA CYS A 162 0.84 1.69 10.92
C CYS A 162 0.36 2.78 9.95
N VAL A 163 1.20 3.11 8.99
CA VAL A 163 0.88 4.02 7.88
C VAL A 163 1.11 3.30 6.55
N PRO A 164 0.48 3.74 5.44
CA PRO A 164 0.61 3.06 4.16
C PRO A 164 2.06 2.86 3.68
N SER A 165 2.97 3.79 3.99
CA SER A 165 4.38 3.65 3.61
C SER A 165 5.12 2.56 4.37
N ASP A 166 4.61 2.09 5.52
CA ASP A 166 5.25 0.99 6.25
C ASP A 166 5.23 -0.31 5.46
N PHE A 167 4.19 -0.54 4.64
CA PHE A 167 4.13 -1.68 3.71
C PHE A 167 5.16 -1.57 2.59
N ASP A 168 5.55 -0.35 2.20
CA ASP A 168 6.56 -0.12 1.18
C ASP A 168 7.99 -0.29 1.72
N TYR A 169 8.22 0.14 2.97
CA TYR A 169 9.50 0.01 3.64
C TYR A 169 9.74 -1.38 4.23
N SER A 170 8.69 -2.18 4.36
CA SER A 170 8.79 -3.52 4.93
C SER A 170 9.67 -4.43 4.09
N PRO A 171 10.66 -5.13 4.68
CA PRO A 171 11.42 -6.17 3.96
C PRO A 171 10.59 -7.45 3.70
N TYR A 172 9.40 -7.53 4.31
CA TYR A 172 8.47 -8.66 4.18
C TYR A 172 7.47 -8.43 3.05
N PHE A 173 7.45 -7.27 2.41
CA PHE A 173 6.58 -7.00 1.28
C PHE A 173 7.39 -6.68 0.04
N ASP A 174 7.00 -7.24 -1.09
CA ASP A 174 7.53 -6.89 -2.41
C ASP A 174 6.71 -5.73 -2.99
N VAL A 175 7.39 -4.66 -3.40
CA VAL A 175 6.79 -3.61 -4.23
C VAL A 175 6.86 -4.05 -5.69
N ILE A 176 5.73 -4.49 -6.23
CA ILE A 176 5.66 -5.02 -7.59
C ILE A 176 5.58 -3.85 -8.57
N LYS A 177 6.53 -3.82 -9.50
CA LYS A 177 6.51 -2.95 -10.67
C LYS A 177 6.09 -3.77 -11.88
N TYR A 178 5.17 -3.24 -12.67
CA TYR A 178 4.78 -3.79 -13.96
C TYR A 178 5.34 -2.87 -15.05
N PRO A 179 6.62 -3.04 -15.44
CA PRO A 179 7.15 -2.28 -16.57
C PRO A 179 6.44 -2.71 -17.85
N TYR A 180 6.15 -1.76 -18.75
CA TYR A 180 5.62 -2.04 -20.10
C TYR A 180 6.60 -2.86 -20.96
N ILE A 181 7.86 -2.93 -20.53
CA ILE A 181 8.93 -3.72 -21.15
C ILE A 181 9.33 -4.78 -20.13
N ASP A 182 9.28 -6.04 -20.53
CA ASP A 182 9.70 -7.15 -19.68
C ASP A 182 11.24 -7.15 -19.52
N PHE A 183 11.70 -6.61 -18.39
CA PHE A 183 13.12 -6.60 -18.02
C PHE A 183 13.56 -7.87 -17.26
N SER A 184 12.66 -8.84 -17.06
CA SER A 184 12.94 -10.02 -16.24
C SER A 184 13.72 -11.12 -16.98
N HIS A 185 13.64 -11.15 -18.31
CA HIS A 185 14.20 -12.23 -19.13
C HIS A 185 15.64 -12.02 -19.61
N SER A 186 16.28 -10.89 -19.31
CA SER A 186 17.66 -10.67 -19.71
C SER A 186 18.44 -10.01 -18.58
N LYS A 187 19.68 -10.46 -18.40
CA LYS A 187 20.72 -9.73 -17.68
C LYS A 187 21.08 -8.45 -18.45
N MET A 188 20.11 -7.62 -18.83
CA MET A 188 20.37 -6.30 -19.38
C MET A 188 20.89 -5.43 -18.24
N ARG A 189 22.22 -5.32 -18.17
CA ARG A 189 22.88 -4.20 -17.51
C ARG A 189 22.22 -2.94 -18.06
N TYR A 190 21.83 -2.01 -17.19
CA TYR A 190 21.13 -0.77 -17.58
C TYR A 190 21.79 -0.01 -18.75
N ARG A 191 23.10 -0.21 -18.98
CA ARG A 191 23.88 0.33 -20.11
C ARG A 191 23.53 -0.25 -21.49
N LEU A 192 22.86 -1.41 -21.54
CA LEU A 192 22.44 -2.04 -22.79
C LEU A 192 21.04 -1.60 -23.22
N LEU A 193 20.33 -0.87 -22.35
CA LEU A 193 19.05 -0.28 -22.71
C LEU A 193 19.29 0.81 -23.76
N PRO A 194 18.43 0.92 -24.79
CA PRO A 194 18.61 1.86 -25.89
C PRO A 194 18.27 3.29 -25.46
N TRP A 195 18.99 3.83 -24.47
CA TRP A 195 18.82 5.19 -23.96
C TRP A 195 19.16 6.25 -24.99
N SER A 196 19.99 5.92 -26.00
CA SER A 196 20.39 6.84 -27.06
C SER A 196 19.27 7.17 -28.05
N GLY A 197 18.09 6.58 -27.90
CA GLY A 197 17.03 6.63 -28.91
C GLY A 197 17.56 6.16 -30.27
N LYS A 198 16.74 6.24 -31.30
CA LYS A 198 17.30 6.49 -32.64
C LYS A 198 17.14 7.99 -32.85
N PRO A 199 18.19 8.72 -33.27
CA PRO A 199 17.98 10.07 -33.79
C PRO A 199 16.92 9.98 -34.90
N GLY A 200 15.81 10.71 -34.74
CA GLY A 200 14.65 10.64 -35.64
C GLY A 200 13.53 9.65 -35.26
N GLY A 201 13.57 9.03 -34.08
CA GLY A 201 12.48 8.18 -33.56
C GLY A 201 11.30 8.94 -32.94
N LEU A 202 11.45 10.24 -32.70
CA LEU A 202 10.44 11.15 -32.16
C LEU A 202 9.98 12.13 -33.24
N THR A 203 8.71 12.50 -33.21
CA THR A 203 8.14 13.57 -34.03
C THR A 203 8.79 14.93 -33.67
N ALA A 204 8.66 15.92 -34.56
CA ALA A 204 9.20 17.26 -34.30
C ALA A 204 8.61 17.91 -33.02
N GLU A 205 7.34 17.64 -32.73
CA GLU A 205 6.66 18.10 -31.52
C GLU A 205 7.20 17.40 -30.26
N GLU A 206 7.36 16.07 -30.31
CA GLU A 206 7.95 15.31 -29.20
C GLU A 206 9.40 15.69 -28.91
N ASN A 207 10.19 15.97 -29.96
CA ASN A 207 11.57 16.45 -29.77
C ASN A 207 11.61 17.74 -28.95
N GLY A 208 10.69 18.68 -29.20
CA GLY A 208 10.62 19.94 -28.45
C GLY A 208 10.22 19.79 -26.97
N PHE A 209 9.62 18.66 -26.58
CA PHE A 209 9.24 18.38 -25.20
C PHE A 209 10.28 17.56 -24.42
N TYR A 210 11.05 16.71 -25.09
CA TYR A 210 11.83 15.66 -24.43
C TYR A 210 13.35 15.74 -24.67
N LEU A 211 13.83 16.49 -25.67
CA LEU A 211 15.25 16.60 -25.99
C LEU A 211 15.67 18.07 -26.09
N GLU A 212 16.85 18.42 -25.57
CA GLU A 212 17.48 19.69 -25.89
C GLU A 212 18.20 19.58 -27.26
N GLU A 213 18.38 20.69 -27.99
CA GLU A 213 19.15 20.68 -29.25
C GLU A 213 20.58 20.12 -29.06
N SER A 214 21.12 20.25 -27.84
CA SER A 214 22.43 19.72 -27.43
C SER A 214 22.45 18.20 -27.18
N ASP A 215 21.29 17.53 -27.12
CA ASP A 215 21.16 16.08 -26.98
C ASP A 215 21.09 15.36 -28.34
N LEU A 216 20.96 16.11 -29.43
CA LEU A 216 20.95 15.58 -30.81
C LEU A 216 22.35 15.38 -31.39
N ASP A 217 23.40 15.83 -30.69
CA ASP A 217 24.80 15.65 -31.10
C ASP A 217 25.31 14.25 -30.71
N PRO A 218 25.58 13.35 -31.68
CA PRO A 218 26.04 11.99 -31.39
C PRO A 218 27.44 11.95 -30.76
N SER A 219 28.22 13.03 -30.81
CA SER A 219 29.59 13.07 -30.26
C SER A 219 29.67 13.27 -28.74
N ARG A 220 28.54 13.55 -28.08
CA ARG A 220 28.49 13.87 -26.64
C ARG A 220 28.68 12.66 -25.71
N PHE A 221 28.59 11.44 -26.25
CA PHE A 221 28.65 10.20 -25.48
C PHE A 221 29.86 9.30 -25.81
N GLU A 222 30.85 9.81 -26.56
CA GLU A 222 32.16 9.15 -26.77
C GLU A 222 33.14 9.37 -25.61
#